data_AF-A0A399YZR1-F1
#
_entry.id   AF-A0A399YZR1-F1
#
_cell.length_a   1.000
_cell.length_b   1.000
_cell.length_c   1.000
_cell.angle_alpha   90.00
_cell.angle_beta   90.00
_cell.angle_gamma   90.00
#
_symmetry.space_group_name_H-M   'P 1'
#
loop_
_entity.id
_entity.type
_entity.pdbx_description
1 polymer ?
#
loop_
_entity_poly.entity_id
_entity_poly.type
_entity_poly.pdbx_seq_one_letter_code
_entity_poly.pdbx_strand_id
1 'polypeptide(L)'
;MSDCVAVVRGIPHIPSVTEVNVRSGPGTNFDVAFTVPVGMDSLRILDVTPDAEEKAKDGKIYQWFKLTFHGGAVGYIRDDLLDIVGDCTDQGYGVYNERTFVFTVTRAGADAPLPVPSRPVTNVFGLERVRRAAFAITHIFEGKGYPAYQNYDTGIVSYGRFQFTLSSGSLGTVIRRYLERSITPVADMLRNEYLPRILARDPALRDDLRLRDLLVTAAEEDVMRVVQNEVATEAYWDRMLSISAAPRGIQLPLSLALLFDIAINFGVMHGLITRAEAELNVPLRGRVGDTGISEQELISKVAEIRKLSHDRQAERDNLPGLKVRGDFWVNLIANDDWALNGDANGDILVKGRPVQVRSPAEF
;
A
#
# COMPACT_ATOMS: atom_id res chain seq x y z
N MET A 1 18.34 15.15 35.75
CA MET A 1 17.39 14.07 35.44
C MET A 1 18.07 13.13 34.46
N SER A 2 17.77 11.83 34.51
CA SER A 2 18.34 10.88 33.54
C SER A 2 17.70 11.07 32.17
N ASP A 3 18.51 11.00 31.11
CA ASP A 3 18.06 11.04 29.71
C ASP A 3 16.99 9.97 29.45
N CYS A 4 16.05 10.25 28.53
CA CYS A 4 15.05 9.26 28.13
C CYS A 4 15.70 8.06 27.47
N VAL A 5 15.40 6.87 27.99
CA VAL A 5 15.84 5.60 27.42
C VAL A 5 14.65 4.65 27.26
N ALA A 6 14.75 3.80 26.24
CA ALA A 6 13.79 2.74 25.98
C ALA A 6 14.29 1.38 26.51
N VAL A 7 13.33 0.53 26.86
CA VAL A 7 13.55 -0.86 27.28
C VAL A 7 12.66 -1.78 26.47
N VAL A 8 13.23 -2.86 25.93
CA VAL A 8 12.49 -3.87 25.16
C VAL A 8 11.64 -4.69 26.12
N ARG A 9 10.33 -4.50 26.08
CA ARG A 9 9.35 -5.16 26.95
C ARG A 9 8.91 -6.53 26.43
N GLY A 10 8.81 -6.68 25.11
CA GLY A 10 8.18 -7.84 24.48
C GLY A 10 6.66 -7.86 24.68
N ILE A 11 6.04 -9.05 24.64
CA ILE A 11 4.59 -9.23 24.81
C ILE A 11 4.33 -9.93 26.14
N PRO A 12 3.96 -9.22 27.23
CA PRO A 12 3.92 -9.79 28.58
C PRO A 12 2.99 -10.99 28.77
N HIS A 13 1.92 -11.07 27.98
CA HIS A 13 0.95 -12.18 28.04
C HIS A 13 1.32 -13.36 27.12
N ILE A 14 2.45 -13.27 26.40
CA ILE A 14 3.00 -14.34 25.57
C ILE A 14 4.48 -14.55 25.95
N PRO A 15 4.76 -15.19 27.11
CA PRO A 15 6.11 -15.34 27.64
C PRO A 15 7.04 -16.19 26.77
N SER A 16 6.52 -16.89 25.75
CA SER A 16 7.33 -17.59 24.76
C SER A 16 8.03 -16.65 23.76
N VAL A 17 7.66 -15.37 23.71
CA VAL A 17 8.35 -14.36 22.90
C VAL A 17 9.54 -13.82 23.69
N THR A 18 10.72 -14.34 23.41
CA THR A 18 11.98 -13.93 24.07
C THR A 18 12.77 -12.89 23.27
N GLU A 19 12.39 -12.64 22.02
CA GLU A 19 13.05 -11.69 21.13
C GLU A 19 12.02 -10.79 20.42
N VAL A 20 12.44 -9.56 20.09
CA VAL A 20 11.66 -8.58 19.35
C VAL A 20 12.37 -8.23 18.04
N ASN A 21 11.60 -8.16 16.96
CA ASN A 21 12.09 -7.72 15.65
C ASN A 21 12.40 -6.22 15.68
N VAL A 22 13.63 -5.86 15.31
CA VAL A 22 14.03 -4.49 15.02
C VAL A 22 13.95 -4.29 13.51
N ARG A 23 13.22 -3.26 13.08
CA ARG A 23 12.96 -3.01 11.66
C ARG A 23 13.80 -1.88 11.10
N SER A 24 13.96 -1.89 9.78
CA SER A 24 14.67 -0.83 9.05
C SER A 24 13.88 0.49 8.94
N GLY A 25 12.58 0.49 9.27
CA GLY A 25 11.73 1.67 9.25
C GLY A 25 10.46 1.56 10.12
N PRO A 26 9.68 2.65 10.23
CA PRO A 26 8.57 2.79 11.18
C PRO A 26 7.28 2.13 10.68
N GLY A 27 7.27 0.81 10.56
CA GLY A 27 6.10 0.06 10.11
C GLY A 27 6.39 -1.43 10.00
N THR A 28 5.34 -2.26 10.04
CA THR A 28 5.51 -3.73 9.90
C THR A 28 5.85 -4.15 8.47
N ASN A 29 5.70 -3.24 7.51
CA ASN A 29 6.09 -3.39 6.11
C ASN A 29 7.59 -3.17 5.84
N PHE A 30 8.37 -2.70 6.81
CA PHE A 30 9.83 -2.58 6.70
C PHE A 30 10.53 -3.88 7.10
N ASP A 31 11.64 -4.21 6.43
CA ASP A 31 12.41 -5.43 6.71
C ASP A 31 12.85 -5.51 8.18
N VAL A 32 12.91 -6.73 8.70
CA VAL A 32 13.56 -6.99 9.99
C VAL A 32 15.06 -6.89 9.77
N ALA A 33 15.69 -5.86 10.34
CA ALA A 33 17.12 -5.64 10.25
C ALA A 33 17.89 -6.63 11.13
N PHE A 34 17.38 -6.87 12.35
CA PHE A 34 17.90 -7.84 13.32
C PHE A 34 16.85 -8.07 14.42
N THR A 35 17.11 -9.01 15.34
CA THR A 35 16.30 -9.23 16.55
C THR A 35 17.07 -8.82 17.79
N VAL A 36 16.34 -8.45 18.85
CA VAL A 36 16.92 -8.13 20.17
C VAL A 36 16.18 -8.85 21.28
N PRO A 37 16.87 -9.27 22.36
CA PRO A 37 16.22 -9.95 23.47
C PRO A 37 15.28 -9.02 24.25
N VAL A 38 14.19 -9.59 24.73
CA VAL A 38 13.32 -8.96 25.73
C VAL A 38 14.14 -8.68 26.99
N GLY A 39 13.96 -7.51 27.56
CA GLY A 39 14.70 -7.01 28.72
C GLY A 39 15.92 -6.16 28.37
N MET A 40 16.32 -6.07 27.10
CA MET A 40 17.37 -5.15 26.68
C MET A 40 16.98 -3.70 27.03
N ASP A 41 17.81 -3.02 27.79
CA ASP A 41 17.53 -1.68 28.32
C ASP A 41 18.53 -0.63 27.82
N SER A 42 18.43 0.59 28.37
CA SER A 42 19.37 1.68 28.12
C SER A 42 19.51 2.07 26.64
N LEU A 43 18.45 1.84 25.85
CA LEU A 43 18.42 2.15 24.43
C LEU A 43 18.16 3.65 24.21
N ARG A 44 19.07 4.32 23.51
CA ARG A 44 18.93 5.74 23.22
C ARG A 44 17.87 5.95 22.14
N ILE A 45 16.91 6.83 22.41
CA ILE A 45 15.89 7.20 21.43
C ILE A 45 16.43 8.32 20.54
N LEU A 46 16.42 8.09 19.23
CA LEU A 46 16.85 9.05 18.23
C LEU A 46 15.68 9.84 17.65
N ASP A 47 14.56 9.15 17.42
CA ASP A 47 13.36 9.73 16.81
C ASP A 47 12.14 8.86 17.14
N VAL A 48 10.95 9.45 17.04
CA VAL A 48 9.67 8.75 17.16
C VAL A 48 8.77 9.19 16.01
N THR A 49 8.27 8.22 15.25
CA THR A 49 7.44 8.47 14.06
C THR A 49 6.14 7.66 14.14
N PRO A 50 4.99 8.20 13.72
CA PRO A 50 3.77 7.39 13.58
C PRO A 50 3.99 6.20 12.63
N ASP A 51 3.20 5.14 12.81
CA ASP A 51 3.19 3.98 11.92
C ASP A 51 2.92 4.41 10.47
N ALA A 52 3.84 4.05 9.57
CA ALA A 52 3.78 4.42 8.16
C ALA A 52 2.60 3.78 7.41
N GLU A 53 1.92 2.82 8.03
CA GLU A 53 0.70 2.20 7.54
C GLU A 53 -0.54 2.67 8.32
N GLU A 54 -0.39 3.70 9.17
CA GLU A 54 -1.41 4.23 10.08
C GLU A 54 -2.11 3.14 10.90
N LYS A 55 -1.38 2.04 11.18
CA LYS A 55 -1.95 0.97 12.00
C LYS A 55 -2.24 1.53 13.38
N ALA A 56 -3.45 1.26 13.82
CA ALA A 56 -3.96 1.74 15.09
C ALA A 56 -4.56 0.59 15.90
N LYS A 57 -4.51 0.74 17.21
CA LYS A 57 -5.20 -0.11 18.16
C LYS A 57 -5.77 0.76 19.27
N ASP A 58 -6.98 0.42 19.73
CA ASP A 58 -7.69 1.17 20.78
C ASP A 58 -7.81 2.67 20.48
N GLY A 59 -8.00 3.02 19.20
CA GLY A 59 -8.12 4.41 18.74
C GLY A 59 -6.80 5.18 18.62
N LYS A 60 -5.66 4.55 18.91
CA LYS A 60 -4.32 5.16 18.87
C LYS A 60 -3.48 4.59 17.73
N ILE A 61 -2.92 5.45 16.88
CA ILE A 61 -1.92 5.07 15.87
C ILE A 61 -0.63 4.65 16.59
N TYR A 62 -0.12 3.48 16.23
CA TYR A 62 1.15 2.98 16.75
C TYR A 62 2.28 3.97 16.50
N GLN A 63 3.18 4.10 17.47
CA GLN A 63 4.38 4.92 17.34
C GLN A 63 5.60 4.01 17.18
N TRP A 64 6.51 4.36 16.30
CA TRP A 64 7.76 3.65 16.06
C TRP A 64 8.94 4.46 16.55
N PHE A 65 9.74 3.85 17.41
CA PHE A 65 10.90 4.45 18.04
C PHE A 65 12.13 4.04 17.25
N LYS A 66 12.83 5.02 16.69
CA LYS A 66 14.17 4.83 16.15
C LYS A 66 15.15 4.81 17.33
N LEU A 67 15.82 3.70 17.53
CA LEU A 67 16.69 3.46 18.67
C LEU A 67 18.13 3.22 18.22
N THR A 68 19.10 3.66 19.01
CA THR A 68 20.46 3.16 18.96
C THR A 68 20.62 2.02 19.97
N PHE A 69 21.10 0.89 19.49
CA PHE A 69 21.35 -0.32 20.26
C PHE A 69 22.81 -0.40 20.70
N HIS A 70 23.09 -1.29 21.66
CA HIS A 70 24.44 -1.64 22.06
C HIS A 70 25.30 -2.01 20.83
N GLY A 71 26.50 -1.45 20.75
CA GLY A 71 27.37 -1.62 19.57
C GLY A 71 27.05 -0.68 18.39
N GLY A 72 26.12 0.27 18.55
CA GLY A 72 25.89 1.36 17.61
C GLY A 72 24.93 1.05 16.45
N ALA A 73 24.33 -0.14 16.43
CA ALA A 73 23.28 -0.47 15.47
C ALA A 73 22.06 0.44 15.65
N VAL A 74 21.34 0.74 14.56
CA VAL A 74 20.16 1.62 14.58
C VAL A 74 18.99 0.93 13.90
N GLY A 75 17.80 1.04 14.49
CA GLY A 75 16.58 0.48 13.91
C GLY A 75 15.33 0.88 14.67
N TYR A 76 14.18 0.37 14.24
CA TYR A 76 12.86 0.78 14.72
C TYR A 76 12.17 -0.33 15.49
N ILE A 77 11.60 0.01 16.65
CA ILE A 77 10.69 -0.86 17.42
C ILE A 77 9.38 -0.10 17.67
N ARG A 78 8.26 -0.80 17.58
CA ARG A 78 6.92 -0.23 17.82
C ARG A 78 6.64 -0.09 19.32
N ASP A 79 5.87 0.93 19.68
CA ASP A 79 5.58 1.33 21.07
C ASP A 79 4.86 0.27 21.91
N ASP A 80 4.12 -0.65 21.28
CA ASP A 80 3.51 -1.80 21.96
C ASP A 80 4.51 -2.87 22.43
N LEU A 81 5.79 -2.72 22.13
CA LEU A 81 6.88 -3.62 22.53
C LEU A 81 7.92 -2.95 23.43
N LEU A 82 7.68 -1.70 23.86
CA LEU A 82 8.64 -0.88 24.61
C LEU A 82 8.08 -0.35 25.94
N ASP A 83 8.96 -0.23 26.92
CA ASP A 83 8.81 0.68 28.05
C ASP A 83 9.77 1.88 27.88
N ILE A 84 9.46 3.04 28.46
CA ILE A 84 10.35 4.21 28.57
C ILE A 84 10.55 4.64 30.03
N VAL A 85 11.68 5.28 30.32
CA VAL A 85 12.01 5.85 31.63
C VAL A 85 12.95 7.05 31.44
N GLY A 86 12.89 8.04 32.34
CA GLY A 86 13.66 9.27 32.28
C GLY A 86 12.84 10.48 31.79
N ASP A 87 13.53 11.54 31.40
CA ASP A 87 12.91 12.75 30.84
C ASP A 87 12.73 12.61 29.32
N CYS A 88 11.51 12.27 28.90
CA CYS A 88 11.15 12.00 27.51
C CYS A 88 10.40 13.16 26.83
N THR A 89 10.50 14.37 27.40
CA THR A 89 9.80 15.55 26.91
C THR A 89 10.21 15.95 25.50
N ASP A 90 11.50 15.81 25.15
CA ASP A 90 12.03 16.06 23.81
C ASP A 90 11.45 15.13 22.73
N GLN A 91 10.98 13.93 23.13
CA GLN A 91 10.32 12.98 22.22
C GLN A 91 8.80 13.18 22.19
N GLY A 92 8.28 14.16 22.92
CA GLY A 92 6.85 14.45 23.05
C GLY A 92 6.14 13.62 24.11
N TYR A 93 6.85 13.01 25.07
CA TYR A 93 6.27 12.26 26.19
C TYR A 93 6.49 12.97 27.53
N GLY A 94 6.06 12.36 28.63
CA GLY A 94 6.27 12.90 29.98
C GLY A 94 7.65 12.59 30.58
N VAL A 95 7.82 13.00 31.84
CA VAL A 95 8.93 12.55 32.69
C VAL A 95 8.47 11.34 33.50
N TYR A 96 9.20 10.24 33.43
CA TYR A 96 8.84 8.98 34.08
C TYR A 96 9.97 8.51 35.00
N ASN A 97 9.67 8.36 36.29
CA ASN A 97 10.63 7.86 37.28
C ASN A 97 10.70 6.32 37.34
N GLU A 98 9.76 5.64 36.69
CA GLU A 98 9.67 4.18 36.59
C GLU A 98 9.41 3.76 35.13
N ARG A 99 9.66 2.48 34.82
CA ARG A 99 9.38 1.91 33.50
C ARG A 99 7.90 2.05 33.17
N THR A 100 7.61 2.80 32.11
CA THR A 100 6.25 3.11 31.67
C THR A 100 5.99 2.48 30.31
N PHE A 101 4.91 1.72 30.19
CA PHE A 101 4.55 1.08 28.93
C PHE A 101 4.12 2.11 27.89
N VAL A 102 4.90 2.22 26.82
CA VAL A 102 4.80 3.36 25.89
C VAL A 102 3.45 3.39 25.18
N PHE A 103 2.90 2.23 24.82
CA PHE A 103 1.61 2.18 24.14
C PHE A 103 0.46 2.78 24.97
N THR A 104 0.56 2.78 26.31
CA THR A 104 -0.48 3.32 27.20
C THR A 104 -0.41 4.84 27.41
N VAL A 105 0.64 5.50 26.92
CA VAL A 105 0.79 6.95 27.06
C VAL A 105 0.66 7.65 25.70
N THR A 106 0.08 8.84 25.69
CA THR A 106 -0.12 9.63 24.48
C THR A 106 1.05 10.58 24.27
N ARG A 107 1.63 10.57 23.08
CA ARG A 107 2.65 11.53 22.67
C ARG A 107 1.98 12.87 22.34
N ALA A 108 2.48 13.97 22.90
CA ALA A 108 2.06 15.31 22.54
C ALA A 108 2.24 15.54 21.04
N GLY A 109 1.16 15.93 20.36
CA GLY A 109 1.15 16.12 18.90
C GLY A 109 0.86 14.88 18.06
N ALA A 110 0.64 13.69 18.66
CA ALA A 110 0.20 12.51 17.90
C ALA A 110 -1.22 12.62 17.33
N ASP A 111 -2.07 13.47 17.94
CA ASP A 111 -3.42 13.81 17.45
C ASP A 111 -3.46 15.16 16.71
N ALA A 112 -2.31 15.83 16.56
CA ALA A 112 -2.24 16.97 15.67
C ALA A 112 -2.25 16.44 14.23
N PRO A 113 -3.14 16.94 13.34
CA PRO A 113 -3.05 16.59 11.93
C PRO A 113 -1.62 16.88 11.50
N LEU A 114 -0.93 15.86 11.00
CA LEU A 114 0.43 16.00 10.50
C LEU A 114 0.46 17.24 9.61
N PRO A 115 1.47 18.13 9.73
CA PRO A 115 1.73 19.05 8.63
C PRO A 115 1.90 18.15 7.42
N VAL A 116 0.92 18.22 6.51
CA VAL A 116 0.94 17.50 5.24
C VAL A 116 2.35 17.73 4.71
N PRO A 117 3.19 16.70 4.52
CA PRO A 117 4.49 16.91 3.88
C PRO A 117 4.17 17.69 2.63
N SER A 118 4.72 18.90 2.53
CA SER A 118 4.38 19.82 1.47
C SER A 118 4.55 19.04 0.18
N ARG A 119 3.41 18.70 -0.43
CA ARG A 119 3.38 17.96 -1.68
C ARG A 119 4.36 18.68 -2.58
N PRO A 120 5.40 18.04 -3.14
CA PRO A 120 5.98 18.61 -4.33
C PRO A 120 4.76 18.78 -5.26
N VAL A 121 4.41 20.02 -5.55
CA VAL A 121 3.29 20.36 -6.43
C VAL A 121 3.76 20.00 -7.84
N THR A 122 3.83 18.70 -8.11
CA THR A 122 3.88 18.16 -9.45
C THR A 122 2.47 18.39 -9.99
N ASN A 123 2.39 19.20 -11.04
CA ASN A 123 1.19 19.61 -11.77
C ASN A 123 -0.06 18.70 -11.53
N VAL A 124 -0.92 19.11 -10.58
CA VAL A 124 -2.03 18.29 -10.03
C VAL A 124 -3.01 17.83 -11.12
N PHE A 125 -3.19 18.65 -12.17
CA PHE A 125 -4.04 18.31 -13.31
C PHE A 125 -3.48 17.17 -14.17
N GLY A 126 -2.14 17.07 -14.28
CA GLY A 126 -1.48 16.00 -15.03
C GLY A 126 -1.61 14.65 -14.32
N LEU A 127 -1.37 14.61 -13.01
CA LEU A 127 -1.42 13.38 -12.21
C LEU A 127 -2.81 12.76 -12.16
N GLU A 128 -3.86 13.58 -12.05
CA GLU A 128 -5.24 13.08 -12.00
C GLU A 128 -5.66 12.42 -13.33
N ARG A 129 -5.30 13.03 -14.47
CA ARG A 129 -5.48 12.40 -15.79
C ARG A 129 -4.80 11.04 -15.84
N VAL A 130 -3.53 10.96 -15.44
CA VAL A 130 -2.75 9.71 -15.50
C VAL A 130 -3.34 8.66 -14.57
N ARG A 131 -3.78 9.03 -13.36
CA ARG A 131 -4.45 8.13 -12.43
C ARG A 131 -5.71 7.52 -13.03
N ARG A 132 -6.59 8.35 -13.60
CA ARG A 132 -7.83 7.89 -14.26
C ARG A 132 -7.52 6.95 -15.42
N ALA A 133 -6.54 7.28 -16.26
CA ALA A 133 -6.08 6.42 -17.35
C ALA A 133 -5.54 5.07 -16.83
N ALA A 134 -4.68 5.09 -15.81
CA ALA A 134 -4.13 3.88 -15.19
C ALA A 134 -5.23 2.98 -14.61
N PHE A 135 -6.24 3.57 -13.97
CA PHE A 135 -7.39 2.85 -13.43
C PHE A 135 -8.24 2.23 -14.55
N ALA A 136 -8.42 2.94 -15.67
CA ALA A 136 -9.14 2.44 -16.84
C ALA A 136 -8.44 1.24 -17.47
N ILE A 137 -7.13 1.35 -17.70
CA ILE A 137 -6.29 0.29 -18.27
C ILE A 137 -6.32 -0.95 -17.38
N THR A 138 -5.99 -0.77 -16.10
CA THR A 138 -5.89 -1.87 -15.13
C THR A 138 -7.23 -2.59 -14.99
N HIS A 139 -8.33 -1.84 -14.96
CA HIS A 139 -9.68 -2.41 -14.91
C HIS A 139 -9.97 -3.41 -16.04
N ILE A 140 -9.55 -3.13 -17.28
CA ILE A 140 -9.77 -4.03 -18.41
C ILE A 140 -8.99 -5.36 -18.22
N PHE A 141 -7.85 -5.33 -17.54
CA PHE A 141 -7.11 -6.54 -17.18
C PHE A 141 -7.74 -7.31 -16.02
N GLU A 142 -8.19 -6.62 -14.97
CA GLU A 142 -8.77 -7.24 -13.76
C GLU A 142 -10.20 -7.79 -13.99
N GLY A 143 -10.98 -7.21 -14.91
CA GLY A 143 -12.25 -7.81 -15.38
C GLY A 143 -13.51 -6.99 -15.09
N LYS A 144 -14.48 -7.57 -14.35
CA LYS A 144 -15.92 -7.26 -14.41
C LYS A 144 -16.39 -5.92 -13.80
N GLY A 145 -15.47 -5.05 -13.37
CA GLY A 145 -15.81 -3.71 -12.88
C GLY A 145 -16.18 -3.66 -11.41
N TYR A 146 -16.89 -2.60 -11.00
CA TYR A 146 -17.31 -2.40 -9.62
C TYR A 146 -18.12 -3.55 -9.00
N PRO A 147 -18.99 -4.28 -9.73
CA PRO A 147 -19.71 -5.43 -9.16
C PRO A 147 -18.90 -6.73 -9.23
N ALA A 148 -17.62 -6.69 -9.61
CA ALA A 148 -16.82 -7.91 -9.68
C ALA A 148 -16.81 -8.63 -8.33
N TYR A 149 -17.07 -9.93 -8.36
CA TYR A 149 -17.12 -10.77 -7.18
C TYR A 149 -16.59 -12.16 -7.52
N GLN A 150 -15.74 -12.71 -6.66
CA GLN A 150 -15.32 -14.11 -6.69
C GLN A 150 -14.97 -14.62 -5.29
N ASN A 151 -15.05 -15.93 -5.11
CA ASN A 151 -14.95 -16.60 -3.81
C ASN A 151 -14.18 -17.94 -3.88
N TYR A 152 -13.38 -18.15 -4.93
CA TYR A 152 -12.69 -19.43 -5.16
C TYR A 152 -11.21 -19.39 -4.76
N ASP A 153 -10.66 -18.21 -4.46
CA ASP A 153 -9.25 -18.04 -4.09
C ASP A 153 -9.02 -17.97 -2.56
N THR A 154 -7.79 -17.63 -2.16
CA THR A 154 -7.39 -17.44 -0.75
C THR A 154 -7.94 -16.14 -0.13
N GLY A 155 -8.58 -15.29 -0.92
CA GLY A 155 -9.26 -14.05 -0.48
C GLY A 155 -10.51 -14.31 0.35
N ILE A 156 -11.06 -15.53 0.31
CA ILE A 156 -12.36 -15.96 0.84
C ILE A 156 -13.51 -15.30 0.08
N VAL A 157 -13.58 -13.99 0.10
CA VAL A 157 -14.42 -13.15 -0.75
C VAL A 157 -13.53 -12.07 -1.34
N SER A 158 -13.51 -11.94 -2.66
CA SER A 158 -12.79 -10.92 -3.42
C SER A 158 -13.82 -10.10 -4.20
N TYR A 159 -13.92 -8.81 -3.87
CA TYR A 159 -15.00 -7.94 -4.34
C TYR A 159 -14.48 -6.62 -4.91
N GLY A 160 -15.17 -6.09 -5.91
CA GLY A 160 -14.94 -4.77 -6.45
C GLY A 160 -13.94 -4.73 -7.60
N ARG A 161 -13.81 -3.54 -8.17
CA ARG A 161 -12.97 -3.21 -9.32
C ARG A 161 -11.51 -3.63 -9.14
N PHE A 162 -11.02 -3.62 -7.90
CA PHE A 162 -9.64 -3.96 -7.53
C PHE A 162 -9.55 -5.16 -6.59
N GLN A 163 -10.58 -6.02 -6.56
CA GLN A 163 -10.57 -7.30 -5.83
C GLN A 163 -10.19 -7.17 -4.35
N PHE A 164 -10.89 -6.29 -3.62
CA PHE A 164 -10.75 -6.14 -2.17
C PHE A 164 -11.17 -7.44 -1.46
N THR A 165 -10.28 -7.98 -0.63
CA THR A 165 -10.46 -9.33 -0.07
C THR A 165 -10.91 -9.29 1.38
N LEU A 166 -11.72 -10.27 1.78
CA LEU A 166 -12.09 -10.49 3.18
C LEU A 166 -10.88 -10.90 4.02
N SER A 167 -10.05 -11.82 3.52
CA SER A 167 -8.92 -12.37 4.28
C SER A 167 -7.84 -11.31 4.59
N SER A 168 -7.57 -10.38 3.67
CA SER A 168 -6.67 -9.24 3.92
C SER A 168 -7.29 -8.15 4.79
N GLY A 169 -8.63 -8.12 4.89
CA GLY A 169 -9.39 -7.07 5.56
C GLY A 169 -9.66 -5.83 4.72
N SER A 170 -9.15 -5.75 3.47
CA SER A 170 -9.41 -4.59 2.60
C SER A 170 -10.89 -4.47 2.21
N LEU A 171 -11.63 -5.59 2.14
CA LEU A 171 -13.09 -5.57 1.99
C LEU A 171 -13.76 -4.84 3.16
N GLY A 172 -13.31 -5.08 4.40
CA GLY A 172 -13.85 -4.40 5.57
C GLY A 172 -13.63 -2.89 5.55
N THR A 173 -12.50 -2.43 5.01
CA THR A 173 -12.24 -0.99 4.82
C THR A 173 -13.22 -0.36 3.82
N VAL A 174 -13.43 -1.00 2.66
CA VAL A 174 -14.37 -0.52 1.64
C VAL A 174 -15.79 -0.44 2.21
N ILE A 175 -16.25 -1.52 2.85
CA ILE A 175 -17.62 -1.57 3.36
C ILE A 175 -17.83 -0.55 4.47
N ARG A 176 -16.89 -0.37 5.39
CA ARG A 176 -17.02 0.65 6.45
C ARG A 176 -17.18 2.06 5.87
N ARG A 177 -16.31 2.45 4.93
CA ARG A 177 -16.37 3.79 4.29
C ARG A 177 -17.63 4.00 3.48
N TYR A 178 -18.11 2.96 2.81
CA TYR A 178 -19.41 3.00 2.14
C TYR A 178 -20.55 3.22 3.12
N LEU A 179 -20.57 2.48 4.23
CA LEU A 179 -21.61 2.56 5.26
C LEU A 179 -21.59 3.86 6.07
N GLU A 180 -20.47 4.56 6.12
CA GLU A 180 -20.36 5.92 6.68
C GLU A 180 -21.08 6.97 5.82
N ARG A 181 -21.32 6.67 4.53
CA ARG A 181 -21.82 7.63 3.54
C ARG A 181 -23.16 7.26 2.92
N SER A 182 -23.50 5.97 2.89
CA SER A 182 -24.75 5.47 2.33
C SER A 182 -25.79 5.17 3.41
N ILE A 183 -27.03 5.55 3.12
CA ILE A 183 -28.22 5.35 3.95
C ILE A 183 -29.28 4.49 3.23
N THR A 184 -28.87 3.75 2.19
CA THR A 184 -29.80 2.90 1.42
C THR A 184 -30.20 1.65 2.21
N PRO A 185 -31.31 0.99 1.86
CA PRO A 185 -31.66 -0.30 2.47
C PRO A 185 -30.56 -1.37 2.32
N VAL A 186 -29.80 -1.34 1.23
CA VAL A 186 -28.64 -2.21 1.00
C VAL A 186 -27.54 -1.91 2.03
N ALA A 187 -27.23 -0.63 2.25
CA ALA A 187 -26.30 -0.21 3.29
C ALA A 187 -26.76 -0.64 4.69
N ASP A 188 -28.05 -0.50 5.01
CA ASP A 188 -28.60 -0.92 6.30
C ASP A 188 -28.46 -2.43 6.53
N MET A 189 -28.76 -3.25 5.52
CA MET A 189 -28.56 -4.70 5.60
C MET A 189 -27.08 -5.07 5.78
N LEU A 190 -26.18 -4.45 5.00
CA LEU A 190 -24.74 -4.66 5.14
C LEU A 190 -24.24 -4.25 6.53
N ARG A 191 -24.71 -3.13 7.07
CA ARG A 191 -24.34 -2.63 8.40
C ARG A 191 -24.79 -3.55 9.53
N ASN A 192 -26.05 -3.97 9.48
CA ASN A 192 -26.67 -4.69 10.59
C ASN A 192 -26.36 -6.19 10.58
N GLU A 193 -26.25 -6.81 9.41
CA GLU A 193 -26.12 -8.28 9.29
C GLU A 193 -24.68 -8.73 9.00
N TYR A 194 -23.90 -7.93 8.27
CA TYR A 194 -22.64 -8.40 7.68
C TYR A 194 -21.39 -7.68 8.18
N LEU A 195 -21.45 -6.40 8.52
CA LEU A 195 -20.26 -5.62 8.91
C LEU A 195 -19.47 -6.28 10.06
N PRO A 196 -20.08 -6.74 11.17
CA PRO A 196 -19.33 -7.41 12.23
C PRO A 196 -18.60 -8.67 11.74
N ARG A 197 -19.26 -9.48 10.89
CA ARG A 197 -18.69 -10.71 10.32
C ARG A 197 -17.57 -10.42 9.32
N ILE A 198 -17.73 -9.36 8.51
CA ILE A 198 -16.71 -8.89 7.57
C ILE A 198 -15.46 -8.42 8.33
N LEU A 199 -15.62 -7.64 9.40
CA LEU A 199 -14.50 -7.19 10.23
C LEU A 199 -13.82 -8.35 10.97
N ALA A 200 -14.59 -9.35 11.40
CA ALA A 200 -14.08 -10.58 11.99
C ALA A 200 -13.44 -11.55 10.96
N ARG A 201 -13.50 -11.23 9.65
CA ARG A 201 -13.02 -12.07 8.56
C ARG A 201 -13.61 -13.48 8.58
N ASP A 202 -14.90 -13.57 8.89
CA ASP A 202 -15.61 -14.84 9.07
C ASP A 202 -15.52 -15.71 7.79
N PRO A 203 -14.84 -16.88 7.84
CA PRO A 203 -14.66 -17.73 6.67
C PRO A 203 -15.97 -18.31 6.13
N ALA A 204 -17.04 -18.38 6.94
CA ALA A 204 -18.36 -18.82 6.50
C ALA A 204 -19.00 -17.87 5.49
N LEU A 205 -18.49 -16.65 5.33
CA LEU A 205 -18.96 -15.70 4.31
C LEU A 205 -18.58 -16.09 2.87
N ARG A 206 -17.70 -17.09 2.67
CA ARG A 206 -17.28 -17.55 1.33
C ARG A 206 -18.46 -17.90 0.43
N ASP A 207 -19.44 -18.60 0.99
CA ASP A 207 -20.56 -19.18 0.25
C ASP A 207 -21.90 -18.47 0.56
N ASP A 208 -21.85 -17.31 1.22
CA ASP A 208 -23.03 -16.53 1.58
C ASP A 208 -23.56 -15.75 0.36
N LEU A 209 -24.54 -16.35 -0.32
CA LEU A 209 -25.14 -15.79 -1.54
C LEU A 209 -25.82 -14.44 -1.30
N ARG A 210 -26.37 -14.21 -0.10
CA ARG A 210 -27.03 -12.94 0.23
C ARG A 210 -26.01 -11.83 0.40
N LEU A 211 -24.86 -12.10 1.03
CA LEU A 211 -23.75 -11.14 1.07
C LEU A 211 -23.30 -10.78 -0.36
N ARG A 212 -23.10 -11.79 -1.22
CA ARG A 212 -22.73 -11.56 -2.63
C ARG A 212 -23.71 -10.61 -3.30
N ASP A 213 -25.01 -10.88 -3.21
CA ASP A 213 -26.04 -10.11 -3.91
C ASP A 213 -26.12 -8.67 -3.37
N LEU A 214 -25.92 -8.47 -2.07
CA LEU A 214 -25.82 -7.14 -1.46
C LEU A 214 -24.61 -6.36 -1.96
N LEU A 215 -23.44 -7.00 -2.03
CA LEU A 215 -22.22 -6.37 -2.52
C LEU A 215 -22.35 -5.98 -4.01
N VAL A 216 -22.87 -6.88 -4.84
CA VAL A 216 -23.13 -6.60 -6.26
C VAL A 216 -24.14 -5.46 -6.42
N THR A 217 -25.20 -5.43 -5.62
CA THR A 217 -26.20 -4.34 -5.67
C THR A 217 -25.60 -3.02 -5.21
N ALA A 218 -24.81 -3.02 -4.12
CA ALA A 218 -24.16 -1.84 -3.61
C ALA A 218 -23.20 -1.22 -4.65
N ALA A 219 -22.56 -2.04 -5.49
CA ALA A 219 -21.67 -1.57 -6.56
C ALA A 219 -22.36 -0.73 -7.64
N GLU A 220 -23.69 -0.77 -7.72
CA GLU A 220 -24.45 0.12 -8.61
C GLU A 220 -24.67 1.53 -8.02
N GLU A 221 -24.42 1.71 -6.72
CA GLU A 221 -24.50 3.03 -6.08
C GLU A 221 -23.22 3.84 -6.34
N ASP A 222 -23.38 5.12 -6.72
CA ASP A 222 -22.26 6.03 -6.97
C ASP A 222 -21.34 6.16 -5.74
N VAL A 223 -21.91 6.15 -4.54
CA VAL A 223 -21.15 6.21 -3.28
C VAL A 223 -20.20 5.02 -3.16
N MET A 224 -20.63 3.81 -3.53
CA MET A 224 -19.77 2.62 -3.49
C MET A 224 -18.65 2.72 -4.54
N ARG A 225 -18.95 3.21 -5.74
CA ARG A 225 -17.95 3.39 -6.80
C ARG A 225 -16.87 4.40 -6.39
N VAL A 226 -17.27 5.53 -5.82
CA VAL A 226 -16.37 6.53 -5.23
C VAL A 226 -15.49 5.92 -4.15
N VAL A 227 -16.08 5.19 -3.19
CA VAL A 227 -15.33 4.56 -2.10
C VAL A 227 -14.33 3.52 -2.61
N GLN A 228 -14.70 2.69 -3.59
CA GLN A 228 -13.75 1.74 -4.18
C GLN A 228 -12.56 2.46 -4.84
N ASN A 229 -12.81 3.57 -5.52
CA ASN A 229 -11.75 4.37 -6.15
C ASN A 229 -10.84 5.05 -5.12
N GLU A 230 -11.39 5.61 -4.05
CA GLU A 230 -10.61 6.21 -2.95
C GLU A 230 -9.71 5.19 -2.28
N VAL A 231 -10.26 4.04 -1.89
CA VAL A 231 -9.48 2.98 -1.23
C VAL A 231 -8.37 2.48 -2.15
N ALA A 232 -8.64 2.32 -3.45
CA ALA A 232 -7.60 1.94 -4.41
C ALA A 232 -6.53 3.04 -4.59
N THR A 233 -6.95 4.30 -4.58
CA THR A 233 -6.04 5.45 -4.68
C THR A 233 -5.08 5.47 -3.50
N GLU A 234 -5.59 5.41 -2.28
CA GLU A 234 -4.76 5.47 -1.08
C GLU A 234 -3.88 4.21 -0.93
N ALA A 235 -4.46 3.02 -1.12
CA ALA A 235 -3.75 1.77 -0.85
C ALA A 235 -2.70 1.42 -1.91
N TYR A 236 -2.89 1.85 -3.16
CA TYR A 236 -2.02 1.46 -4.27
C TYR A 236 -1.40 2.64 -5.00
N TRP A 237 -2.19 3.62 -5.46
CA TRP A 237 -1.67 4.74 -6.25
C TRP A 237 -0.72 5.63 -5.44
N ASP A 238 -1.21 6.18 -4.32
CA ASP A 238 -0.45 7.09 -3.46
C ASP A 238 0.75 6.38 -2.81
N ARG A 239 0.56 5.12 -2.44
CA ARG A 239 1.66 4.27 -1.98
C ARG A 239 2.71 4.08 -3.06
N MET A 240 2.34 3.59 -4.24
CA MET A 240 3.29 3.42 -5.35
C MET A 240 4.05 4.71 -5.66
N LEU A 241 3.37 5.86 -5.65
CA LEU A 241 4.01 7.16 -5.82
C LEU A 241 5.05 7.42 -4.72
N SER A 242 4.67 7.28 -3.45
CA SER A 242 5.54 7.62 -2.31
C SER A 242 6.71 6.66 -2.12
N ILE A 243 6.51 5.35 -2.28
CA ILE A 243 7.54 4.35 -1.97
C ILE A 243 8.39 3.93 -3.18
N SER A 244 7.86 4.08 -4.39
CA SER A 244 8.51 3.57 -5.61
C SER A 244 8.89 4.69 -6.57
N ALA A 245 7.95 5.53 -6.99
CA ALA A 245 8.18 6.52 -8.04
C ALA A 245 8.96 7.76 -7.56
N ALA A 246 8.48 8.44 -6.52
CA ALA A 246 9.06 9.68 -6.02
C ALA A 246 10.52 9.55 -5.54
N PRO A 247 10.92 8.49 -4.80
CA PRO A 247 12.31 8.31 -4.39
C PRO A 247 13.28 8.18 -5.57
N ARG A 248 12.78 7.71 -6.72
CA ARG A 248 13.55 7.52 -7.96
C ARG A 248 13.41 8.68 -8.93
N GLY A 249 12.56 9.66 -8.64
CA GLY A 249 12.26 10.75 -9.56
C GLY A 249 11.49 10.34 -10.82
N ILE A 250 10.75 9.22 -10.77
CA ILE A 250 9.92 8.73 -11.88
C ILE A 250 8.67 9.61 -11.99
N GLN A 251 8.40 10.14 -13.18
CA GLN A 251 7.35 11.15 -13.41
C GLN A 251 6.55 10.94 -14.71
N LEU A 252 7.03 10.16 -15.67
CA LEU A 252 6.35 10.02 -16.96
C LEU A 252 5.00 9.30 -16.80
N PRO A 253 3.94 9.79 -17.48
CA PRO A 253 2.61 9.18 -17.44
C PRO A 253 2.58 7.66 -17.65
N LEU A 254 3.28 7.15 -18.67
CA LEU A 254 3.35 5.71 -18.94
C LEU A 254 3.99 4.97 -17.77
N SER A 255 5.10 5.48 -17.24
CA SER A 255 5.81 4.88 -16.11
C SER A 255 4.90 4.73 -14.89
N LEU A 256 4.19 5.80 -14.52
CA LEU A 256 3.29 5.79 -13.37
C LEU A 256 2.12 4.81 -13.56
N ALA A 257 1.54 4.77 -14.77
CA ALA A 257 0.46 3.84 -15.08
C ALA A 257 0.92 2.37 -15.06
N LEU A 258 2.12 2.07 -15.60
CA LEU A 258 2.72 0.75 -15.54
C LEU A 258 3.00 0.33 -14.09
N LEU A 259 3.62 1.20 -13.29
CA LEU A 259 3.93 0.90 -11.90
C LEU A 259 2.67 0.69 -11.05
N PHE A 260 1.60 1.44 -11.31
CA PHE A 260 0.30 1.19 -10.67
C PHE A 260 -0.26 -0.19 -11.05
N ASP A 261 -0.23 -0.54 -12.34
CA ASP A 261 -0.71 -1.85 -12.80
C ASP A 261 0.12 -3.01 -12.23
N ILE A 262 1.43 -2.81 -12.04
CA ILE A 262 2.29 -3.75 -11.30
C ILE A 262 1.87 -3.81 -9.83
N ALA A 263 1.63 -2.67 -9.19
CA ALA A 263 1.25 -2.61 -7.79
C ALA A 263 -0.08 -3.33 -7.50
N ILE A 264 -1.02 -3.29 -8.44
CA ILE A 264 -2.26 -4.10 -8.36
C ILE A 264 -1.95 -5.59 -8.52
N ASN A 265 -1.13 -5.96 -9.50
CA ASN A 265 -0.87 -7.38 -9.80
C ASN A 265 0.05 -8.06 -8.77
N PHE A 266 1.05 -7.36 -8.24
CA PHE A 266 2.13 -7.91 -7.42
C PHE A 266 2.27 -7.23 -6.04
N GLY A 267 1.44 -6.24 -5.74
CA GLY A 267 1.56 -5.41 -4.54
C GLY A 267 2.51 -4.22 -4.72
N VAL A 268 2.33 -3.19 -3.90
CA VAL A 268 3.10 -1.94 -3.96
C VAL A 268 4.60 -2.12 -3.69
N MET A 269 4.99 -3.18 -2.97
CA MET A 269 6.40 -3.49 -2.60
C MET A 269 7.09 -4.47 -3.58
N HIS A 270 6.62 -4.56 -4.83
CA HIS A 270 7.18 -5.49 -5.81
C HIS A 270 8.70 -5.27 -6.05
N GLY A 271 9.44 -6.35 -6.26
CA GLY A 271 10.90 -6.31 -6.50
C GLY A 271 11.33 -5.91 -7.92
N LEU A 272 10.39 -5.65 -8.84
CA LEU A 272 10.72 -5.48 -10.27
C LEU A 272 11.61 -4.27 -10.57
N ILE A 273 11.41 -3.14 -9.88
CA ILE A 273 12.27 -1.96 -10.10
C ILE A 273 13.68 -2.23 -9.58
N THR A 274 13.81 -2.77 -8.38
CA THR A 274 15.12 -3.12 -7.79
C THR A 274 15.86 -4.16 -8.64
N ARG A 275 15.13 -5.09 -9.24
CA ARG A 275 15.73 -6.02 -10.20
C ARG A 275 16.18 -5.31 -11.49
N ALA A 276 15.41 -4.37 -12.02
CA ALA A 276 15.81 -3.57 -13.17
C ALA A 276 17.06 -2.73 -12.87
N GLU A 277 17.12 -2.08 -11.70
CA GLU A 277 18.28 -1.34 -11.22
C GLU A 277 19.54 -2.23 -11.17
N ALA A 278 19.40 -3.44 -10.63
CA ALA A 278 20.49 -4.41 -10.58
C ALA A 278 20.93 -4.89 -11.98
N GLU A 279 19.99 -5.20 -12.88
CA GLU A 279 20.30 -5.63 -14.25
C GLU A 279 20.91 -4.50 -15.10
N LEU A 280 20.64 -3.24 -14.77
CA LEU A 280 21.25 -2.04 -15.38
C LEU A 280 22.54 -1.61 -14.68
N ASN A 281 22.96 -2.31 -13.63
CA ASN A 281 24.15 -2.00 -12.83
C ASN A 281 24.17 -0.56 -12.27
N VAL A 282 23.02 -0.09 -11.80
CA VAL A 282 22.87 1.23 -11.15
C VAL A 282 22.57 1.08 -9.65
N PRO A 283 22.88 2.09 -8.82
CA PRO A 283 22.52 2.08 -7.40
C PRO A 283 21.02 1.85 -7.18
N LEU A 284 20.69 0.95 -6.24
CA LEU A 284 19.30 0.68 -5.86
C LEU A 284 18.64 1.93 -5.28
N ARG A 285 17.39 2.19 -5.69
CA ARG A 285 16.62 3.39 -5.30
C ARG A 285 17.30 4.72 -5.66
N GLY A 286 18.29 4.71 -6.55
CA GLY A 286 18.89 5.93 -7.06
C GLY A 286 17.90 6.71 -7.92
N ARG A 287 18.06 8.03 -7.97
CA ARG A 287 17.23 8.85 -8.86
C ARG A 287 17.65 8.64 -10.32
N VAL A 288 16.67 8.58 -11.21
CA VAL A 288 16.91 8.61 -12.66
C VAL A 288 17.61 9.94 -13.01
N GLY A 289 18.52 9.90 -13.98
CA GLY A 289 19.44 11.01 -14.28
C GLY A 289 20.69 10.99 -13.40
N ASP A 290 20.55 10.97 -12.08
CA ASP A 290 21.68 10.96 -11.13
C ASP A 290 22.50 9.66 -11.21
N THR A 291 21.84 8.57 -11.57
CA THR A 291 22.42 7.22 -11.73
C THR A 291 23.04 6.98 -13.12
N GLY A 292 23.01 7.97 -14.02
CA GLY A 292 23.53 7.84 -15.38
C GLY A 292 22.58 7.14 -16.37
N ILE A 293 21.37 6.77 -15.94
CA ILE A 293 20.31 6.24 -16.81
C ILE A 293 19.09 7.17 -16.79
N SER A 294 18.37 7.21 -17.90
CA SER A 294 17.08 7.90 -18.04
C SER A 294 15.93 7.12 -17.38
N GLU A 295 14.80 7.81 -17.17
CA GLU A 295 13.57 7.15 -16.73
C GLU A 295 13.10 6.10 -17.74
N GLN A 296 13.18 6.42 -19.03
CA GLN A 296 12.79 5.55 -20.12
C GLN A 296 13.59 4.24 -20.11
N GLU A 297 14.91 4.30 -19.89
CA GLU A 297 15.76 3.11 -19.79
C GLU A 297 15.36 2.22 -18.60
N LEU A 298 15.20 2.81 -17.41
CA LEU A 298 14.78 2.08 -16.22
C LEU A 298 13.42 1.39 -16.45
N ILE A 299 12.45 2.14 -16.97
CA ILE A 299 11.07 1.68 -17.10
C ILE A 299 10.91 0.67 -18.25
N SER A 300 11.66 0.83 -19.34
CA SER A 300 11.77 -0.19 -20.39
C SER A 300 12.24 -1.52 -19.81
N LYS A 301 13.26 -1.48 -18.94
CA LYS A 301 13.78 -2.67 -18.28
C LYS A 301 12.77 -3.30 -17.30
N VAL A 302 12.04 -2.48 -16.55
CA VAL A 302 10.95 -2.96 -15.67
C VAL A 302 9.86 -3.65 -16.49
N ALA A 303 9.43 -3.07 -17.62
CA ALA A 303 8.42 -3.66 -18.50
C ALA A 303 8.89 -4.99 -19.10
N GLU A 304 10.16 -5.07 -19.54
CA GLU A 304 10.77 -6.31 -20.05
C GLU A 304 10.74 -7.43 -18.99
N ILE A 305 11.23 -7.14 -17.78
CA ILE A 305 11.25 -8.12 -16.67
C ILE A 305 9.82 -8.58 -16.35
N ARG A 306 8.86 -7.64 -16.32
CA ARG A 306 7.45 -7.95 -16.08
C ARG A 306 6.89 -8.88 -17.16
N LYS A 307 7.10 -8.56 -18.44
CA LYS A 307 6.67 -9.37 -19.57
C LYS A 307 7.25 -10.78 -19.47
N LEU A 308 8.56 -10.91 -19.24
CA LEU A 308 9.22 -12.20 -19.08
C LEU A 308 8.63 -13.00 -17.90
N SER A 309 8.26 -12.34 -16.80
CA SER A 309 7.58 -12.99 -15.67
C SER A 309 6.22 -13.57 -16.09
N HIS A 310 5.41 -12.78 -16.79
CA HIS A 310 4.11 -13.23 -17.31
C HIS A 310 4.23 -14.31 -18.38
N ASP A 311 5.23 -14.24 -19.27
CA ASP A 311 5.46 -15.24 -20.30
C ASP A 311 5.80 -16.60 -19.70
N ARG A 312 6.74 -16.63 -18.73
CA ARG A 312 7.09 -17.85 -18.00
C ARG A 312 5.90 -18.42 -17.24
N GLN A 313 5.10 -17.56 -16.62
CA GLN A 313 3.89 -17.98 -15.93
C GLN A 313 2.84 -18.56 -16.90
N ALA A 314 2.61 -17.89 -18.02
CA ALA A 314 1.69 -18.33 -19.07
C ALA A 314 2.08 -19.72 -19.59
N GLU A 315 3.36 -19.98 -19.80
CA GLU A 315 3.89 -21.26 -20.25
C GLU A 315 3.76 -22.34 -19.18
N ARG A 316 4.15 -22.05 -17.95
CA ARG A 316 4.08 -23.00 -16.83
C ARG A 316 2.64 -23.42 -16.52
N ASP A 317 1.71 -22.46 -16.51
CA ASP A 317 0.34 -22.66 -16.06
C ASP A 317 -0.64 -22.88 -17.23
N ASN A 318 -0.14 -22.89 -18.48
CA ASN A 318 -0.94 -22.97 -19.71
C ASN A 318 -2.04 -21.88 -19.80
N LEU A 319 -1.66 -20.65 -19.46
CA LEU A 319 -2.53 -19.46 -19.41
C LEU A 319 -2.06 -18.41 -20.44
N PRO A 320 -2.28 -18.63 -21.76
CA PRO A 320 -1.75 -17.74 -22.81
C PRO A 320 -2.25 -16.29 -22.68
N GLY A 321 -3.40 -16.07 -22.05
CA GLY A 321 -3.95 -14.73 -21.80
C GLY A 321 -3.09 -13.84 -20.90
N LEU A 322 -2.16 -14.41 -20.11
CA LEU A 322 -1.27 -13.63 -19.25
C LEU A 322 -0.23 -12.83 -20.06
N LYS A 323 0.22 -13.35 -21.21
CA LYS A 323 1.21 -12.69 -22.07
C LYS A 323 0.74 -11.31 -22.55
N VAL A 324 -0.56 -11.20 -22.84
CA VAL A 324 -1.20 -9.99 -23.36
C VAL A 324 -0.98 -8.76 -22.47
N ARG A 325 -0.93 -8.92 -21.14
CA ARG A 325 -0.73 -7.79 -20.21
C ARG A 325 0.71 -7.27 -20.24
N GLY A 326 1.69 -8.16 -20.34
CA GLY A 326 3.10 -7.79 -20.51
C GLY A 326 3.35 -7.13 -21.87
N ASP A 327 2.83 -7.75 -22.94
CA ASP A 327 2.95 -7.25 -24.32
C ASP A 327 2.39 -5.84 -24.47
N PHE A 328 1.24 -5.56 -23.86
CA PHE A 328 0.61 -4.24 -23.90
C PHE A 328 1.56 -3.12 -23.46
N TRP A 329 2.21 -3.26 -22.30
CA TRP A 329 3.11 -2.22 -21.78
C TRP A 329 4.38 -2.08 -22.62
N VAL A 330 4.96 -3.20 -23.06
CA VAL A 330 6.13 -3.19 -23.95
C VAL A 330 5.80 -2.52 -25.29
N ASN A 331 4.60 -2.74 -25.83
CA ASN A 331 4.17 -2.10 -27.08
C ASN A 331 4.00 -0.58 -26.93
N LEU A 332 3.46 -0.09 -25.81
CA LEU A 332 3.37 1.36 -25.58
C LEU A 332 4.76 2.01 -25.53
N ILE A 333 5.73 1.33 -24.89
CA ILE A 333 7.12 1.78 -24.83
C ILE A 333 7.78 1.76 -26.22
N ALA A 334 7.57 0.69 -26.99
CA ALA A 334 8.10 0.57 -28.35
C ALA A 334 7.54 1.64 -29.31
N ASN A 335 6.34 2.14 -29.02
CA ASN A 335 5.68 3.23 -29.76
C ASN A 335 6.01 4.63 -29.21
N ASP A 336 6.92 4.74 -28.25
CA ASP A 336 7.35 6.01 -27.64
C ASP A 336 6.21 6.81 -26.96
N ASP A 337 5.13 6.14 -26.52
CA ASP A 337 3.96 6.80 -25.89
C ASP A 337 4.19 7.11 -24.40
N TRP A 338 5.35 7.68 -24.05
CA TRP A 338 5.73 7.99 -22.66
C TRP A 338 4.77 8.96 -21.97
N ALA A 339 4.12 9.82 -22.75
CA ALA A 339 3.13 10.78 -22.29
C ALA A 339 1.73 10.15 -22.08
N LEU A 340 1.54 8.89 -22.45
CA LEU A 340 0.28 8.16 -22.39
C LEU A 340 -0.85 8.94 -23.08
N ASN A 341 -0.58 9.35 -24.32
CA ASN A 341 -1.46 10.19 -25.13
C ASN A 341 -2.32 9.39 -26.10
N GLY A 342 -2.03 8.11 -26.31
CA GLY A 342 -2.73 7.24 -27.24
C GLY A 342 -2.60 7.67 -28.71
N ASP A 343 -3.51 7.15 -29.53
CA ASP A 343 -3.59 7.47 -30.96
C ASP A 343 -4.08 8.91 -31.23
N ALA A 344 -4.44 9.21 -32.48
CA ALA A 344 -4.96 10.53 -32.85
C ALA A 344 -6.21 10.96 -32.03
N ASN A 345 -7.07 10.00 -31.67
CA ASN A 345 -8.28 10.21 -30.87
C ASN A 345 -7.99 10.18 -29.36
N GLY A 346 -6.77 9.82 -28.99
CA GLY A 346 -6.33 9.68 -27.61
C GLY A 346 -6.71 8.35 -26.99
N ASP A 347 -6.96 7.34 -27.83
CA ASP A 347 -7.31 6.00 -27.42
C ASP A 347 -6.09 5.07 -27.48
N ILE A 348 -6.07 4.08 -26.59
CA ILE A 348 -5.17 2.92 -26.67
C ILE A 348 -5.99 1.64 -26.63
N LEU A 349 -5.48 0.57 -27.23
CA LEU A 349 -6.16 -0.72 -27.24
C LEU A 349 -5.70 -1.60 -26.08
N VAL A 350 -6.59 -1.87 -25.14
CA VAL A 350 -6.37 -2.81 -24.03
C VAL A 350 -7.23 -4.05 -24.27
N LYS A 351 -6.60 -5.21 -24.52
CA LYS A 351 -7.30 -6.45 -24.93
C LYS A 351 -8.29 -6.24 -26.10
N GLY A 352 -7.89 -5.40 -27.07
CA GLY A 352 -8.71 -5.04 -28.23
C GLY A 352 -9.84 -4.05 -27.96
N ARG A 353 -9.96 -3.50 -26.75
CA ARG A 353 -10.96 -2.48 -26.39
C ARG A 353 -10.30 -1.09 -26.35
N PRO A 354 -10.90 -0.06 -26.98
CA PRO A 354 -10.39 1.30 -26.87
C PRO A 354 -10.56 1.83 -25.45
N VAL A 355 -9.52 2.49 -24.95
CA VAL A 355 -9.49 3.18 -23.66
C VAL A 355 -8.96 4.59 -23.88
N GLN A 356 -9.78 5.58 -23.52
CA GLN A 356 -9.43 6.98 -23.61
C GLN A 356 -8.39 7.33 -22.52
N VAL A 357 -7.19 7.79 -22.90
CA VAL A 357 -6.11 8.18 -21.96
C VAL A 357 -5.77 9.68 -21.93
N ARG A 358 -6.16 10.45 -22.94
CA ARG A 358 -5.94 11.92 -23.03
C ARG A 358 -6.94 12.73 -22.19
N SER A 359 -8.17 12.27 -22.12
CA SER A 359 -9.37 12.76 -21.44
C SER A 359 -10.17 11.58 -20.86
N PRO A 360 -9.56 10.79 -19.95
CA PRO A 360 -10.20 9.63 -19.37
C PRO A 360 -11.44 10.04 -18.57
N ALA A 361 -12.52 9.27 -18.71
CA ALA A 361 -13.75 9.48 -17.97
C ALA A 361 -13.52 9.39 -16.45
N GLU A 362 -14.35 10.10 -15.70
CA GLU A 362 -14.55 9.80 -14.28
C GLU A 362 -15.39 8.53 -14.19
N PHE A 363 -14.93 7.56 -13.41
CA PHE A 363 -15.56 6.26 -13.29
C PHE A 363 -16.28 6.09 -11.97
#